data_AF-A0A0B1SCC6-F1
#
_entry.id   AF-A0A0B1SCC6-F1
#
_cell.length_a   1.000
_cell.length_b   1.000
_cell.length_c   1.000
_cell.angle_alpha   90.00
_cell.angle_beta   90.00
_cell.angle_gamma   90.00
#
_symmetry.space_group_name_H-M   'P 1'
#
loop_
_entity.id
_entity.type
_entity.pdbx_description
1 polymer ?
#
loop_
_entity_poly.entity_id
_entity_poly.type
_entity_poly.pdbx_seq_one_letter_code
_entity_poly.pdbx_strand_id
1 'polypeptide(L)'
;MLKLMSSGEWRKMITSAYVKVEHLTSDQAKIEFLNVIAKKETFGSAFFPVSQYSDLNLPDKLLIAINQKGVHLYDAETKKLITQYPFNVICNWTSGNTYFNMTVGNGLRGSEGKKLLLDTTMVKKAF
;
A
#
# COMPACT_ATOMS: atom_id res chain seq x y z
N MET A 1 -17.14 5.90 4.71
CA MET A 1 -16.31 6.13 5.91
C MET A 1 -16.84 5.24 7.02
N LEU A 2 -16.11 4.20 7.41
CA LEU A 2 -16.51 3.33 8.52
C LEU A 2 -16.44 4.12 9.82
N LYS A 3 -17.55 4.75 10.20
CA LYS A 3 -17.71 5.41 11.51
C LYS A 3 -17.96 4.29 12.53
N LEU A 4 -16.91 3.50 12.81
CA LEU A 4 -16.99 2.29 13.62
C LEU A 4 -17.44 2.59 15.05
N MET A 5 -17.17 3.79 15.57
CA MET A 5 -17.49 4.18 16.96
C MET A 5 -17.71 5.70 17.07
N SER A 6 -18.42 6.11 18.12
CA SER A 6 -18.57 7.51 18.52
C SER A 6 -17.28 8.08 19.12
N SER A 7 -17.13 9.41 19.14
CA SER A 7 -15.97 10.08 19.76
C SER A 7 -15.83 9.77 21.25
N GLY A 8 -16.95 9.55 21.95
CA GLY A 8 -16.96 9.21 23.38
C GLY A 8 -16.41 7.81 23.65
N GLU A 9 -16.74 6.84 22.80
CA GLU A 9 -16.19 5.48 22.89
C GLU A 9 -14.72 5.44 22.54
N TRP A 10 -14.30 6.15 21.48
CA TRP A 10 -12.89 6.30 21.13
C TRP A 10 -12.07 6.87 22.30
N ARG A 11 -12.56 7.93 22.95
CA ARG A 11 -11.89 8.52 24.12
C ARG A 11 -11.71 7.49 25.24
N LYS A 12 -12.76 6.76 25.60
CA LYS A 12 -12.69 5.73 26.65
C LYS A 12 -11.64 4.65 26.32
N MET A 13 -11.63 4.15 25.08
CA MET A 13 -10.67 3.13 24.64
C MET A 13 -9.23 3.63 24.64
N ILE A 14 -8.99 4.83 24.11
CA ILE A 14 -7.65 5.43 24.05
C ILE A 14 -7.13 5.67 25.48
N THR A 15 -7.94 6.24 26.38
CA THR A 15 -7.54 6.43 27.78
C THR A 15 -7.20 5.11 28.46
N SER A 16 -8.00 4.06 28.27
CA SER A 16 -7.72 2.73 28.82
C SER A 16 -6.43 2.10 28.26
N ALA A 17 -6.13 2.31 26.98
CA ALA A 17 -4.89 1.86 26.37
C ALA A 17 -3.67 2.65 26.86
N TYR A 18 -3.81 3.98 27.02
CA TYR A 18 -2.75 4.87 27.46
C TYR A 18 -2.25 4.53 28.87
N VAL A 19 -3.15 4.26 29.82
CA VAL A 19 -2.78 3.88 31.20
C VAL A 19 -1.82 2.66 31.24
N LYS A 20 -1.91 1.76 30.25
CA LYS A 20 -1.02 0.59 30.16
C LYS A 20 0.41 0.94 29.78
N VAL A 21 0.63 2.11 29.18
CA VAL A 21 1.92 2.54 28.62
C VAL A 21 2.39 3.89 29.15
N GLU A 22 1.68 4.48 30.13
CA GLU A 22 1.96 5.83 30.66
C GLU A 22 3.34 5.97 31.32
N HIS A 23 3.93 4.84 31.72
CA HIS A 23 5.27 4.76 32.30
C HIS A 23 6.40 4.83 31.26
N LEU A 24 6.08 4.67 29.97
CA LEU A 24 7.07 4.73 28.88
C LEU A 24 7.46 6.18 28.59
N THR A 25 8.75 6.40 28.31
CA THR A 25 9.19 7.67 27.73
C THR A 25 8.68 7.81 26.28
N SER A 26 8.70 9.03 25.75
CA SER A 26 8.32 9.30 24.35
C SER A 26 9.09 8.43 23.36
N ASP A 27 10.40 8.23 23.57
CA ASP A 27 11.22 7.44 22.66
C ASP A 27 10.95 5.94 22.79
N GLN A 28 10.72 5.43 24.00
CA GLN A 28 10.28 4.05 24.21
C GLN A 28 8.93 3.79 23.53
N ALA A 29 7.97 4.72 23.68
CA ALA A 29 6.67 4.60 23.03
C ALA A 29 6.76 4.62 21.50
N LYS A 30 7.65 5.44 20.91
CA LYS A 30 7.93 5.43 19.46
C LYS A 30 8.53 4.09 19.01
N ILE A 31 9.49 3.54 19.76
CA ILE A 31 10.11 2.25 19.44
C ILE A 31 9.08 1.13 19.51
N GLU A 32 8.27 1.07 20.57
CA GLU A 32 7.21 0.08 20.72
C GLU A 32 6.17 0.19 19.59
N PHE A 33 5.78 1.41 19.22
CA PHE A 33 4.92 1.64 18.07
C PHE A 33 5.54 1.06 16.79
N LEU A 34 6.82 1.34 16.51
CA LEU A 34 7.54 0.80 15.36
C LEU A 34 7.62 -0.73 15.41
N ASN A 35 7.87 -1.34 16.57
CA ASN A 35 7.90 -2.80 16.75
C ASN A 35 6.55 -3.46 16.40
N VAL A 36 5.43 -2.79 16.69
CA VAL A 36 4.09 -3.27 16.34
C VAL A 36 3.85 -3.14 14.83
N ILE A 37 4.13 -1.96 14.25
CA ILE A 37 3.81 -1.71 12.84
C ILE A 37 4.79 -2.38 11.87
N ALA A 38 6.04 -2.65 12.27
CA ALA A 38 7.05 -3.33 11.46
C ALA A 38 6.65 -4.76 11.04
N LYS A 39 5.72 -5.38 11.79
CA LYS A 39 5.18 -6.70 11.48
C LYS A 39 4.17 -6.69 10.32
N LYS A 40 3.67 -5.51 9.92
CA LYS A 40 2.72 -5.38 8.81
C LYS A 40 3.45 -5.48 7.47
N GLU A 41 2.85 -6.17 6.51
CA GLU A 41 3.42 -6.30 5.15
C GLU A 41 3.58 -4.96 4.43
N THR A 42 2.82 -3.96 4.84
CA THR A 42 2.81 -2.59 4.31
C THR A 42 3.79 -1.66 5.02
N PHE A 43 4.56 -2.16 5.99
CA PHE A 43 5.55 -1.34 6.69
C PHE A 43 6.66 -0.92 5.73
N GLY A 44 7.12 0.33 5.86
CA GLY A 44 8.15 0.89 4.98
C GLY A 44 7.70 1.06 3.53
N SER A 45 6.39 1.09 3.27
CA SER A 45 5.84 1.32 1.93
C SER A 45 5.68 2.81 1.61
N ALA A 46 6.00 3.19 0.38
CA ALA A 46 5.45 4.37 -0.26
C ALA A 46 4.11 4.00 -0.91
N PHE A 47 3.08 4.83 -0.72
CA PHE A 47 1.73 4.55 -1.19
C PHE A 47 1.27 5.55 -2.26
N PHE A 48 0.66 5.02 -3.32
CA PHE A 48 0.18 5.80 -4.47
C PHE A 48 -1.25 5.39 -4.79
N PRO A 49 -2.24 6.24 -4.44
CA PRO A 49 -3.57 6.14 -5.01
C PRO A 49 -3.49 6.29 -6.54
N VAL A 50 -4.08 5.36 -7.26
CA VAL A 50 -4.12 5.35 -8.73
C VAL A 50 -5.49 4.90 -9.23
N SER A 51 -5.78 5.20 -10.49
CA SER A 51 -6.91 4.61 -11.19
C SER A 51 -6.44 3.71 -12.34
N GLN A 52 -7.27 2.76 -12.76
CA GLN A 52 -7.02 1.95 -13.95
C GLN A 52 -8.35 1.61 -14.63
N TYR A 53 -8.32 1.43 -15.96
CA TYR A 53 -9.50 1.06 -16.76
C TYR A 53 -9.17 -0.01 -17.81
N SER A 54 -8.02 -0.66 -17.67
CA SER A 54 -7.47 -1.56 -18.69
C SER A 54 -7.73 -3.04 -18.40
N ASP A 55 -7.84 -3.42 -17.12
CA ASP A 55 -8.13 -4.78 -16.68
C ASP A 55 -9.45 -4.79 -15.92
N LEU A 56 -10.49 -5.35 -16.54
CA LEU A 56 -11.84 -5.43 -15.96
C LEU A 56 -11.93 -6.35 -14.72
N ASN A 57 -10.89 -7.14 -14.44
CA ASN A 57 -10.82 -7.96 -13.23
C ASN A 57 -10.27 -7.18 -12.03
N LEU A 58 -9.75 -5.97 -12.25
CA LEU A 58 -9.25 -5.09 -11.20
C LEU A 58 -10.28 -3.99 -10.90
N PRO A 59 -10.39 -3.55 -9.64
CA PRO A 59 -11.12 -2.33 -9.30
C PRO A 59 -10.57 -1.11 -10.04
N ASP A 60 -11.43 -0.15 -10.36
CA ASP A 60 -11.01 1.10 -10.99
C ASP A 60 -10.06 1.91 -10.12
N LYS A 61 -10.25 1.87 -8.79
CA LYS A 61 -9.45 2.60 -7.82
C LYS A 61 -8.56 1.65 -7.04
N LEU A 62 -7.25 1.84 -7.17
CA LEU A 62 -6.24 1.03 -6.52
C LEU A 62 -5.37 1.88 -5.60
N LEU A 63 -4.79 1.22 -4.60
CA LEU A 63 -3.70 1.76 -3.80
C LEU A 63 -2.47 0.91 -4.08
N ILE A 64 -1.48 1.50 -4.75
CA ILE A 64 -0.17 0.87 -4.95
C ILE A 64 0.65 1.08 -3.69
N ALA A 65 1.29 0.03 -3.20
CA ALA A 65 2.32 0.13 -2.17
C ALA A 65 3.65 -0.41 -2.74
N ILE A 66 4.71 0.39 -2.66
CA ILE A 66 6.06 -0.02 -3.07
C ILE A 66 6.92 -0.11 -1.82
N ASN A 67 7.51 -1.28 -1.56
CA ASN A 67 8.46 -1.49 -0.46
C ASN A 67 9.57 -2.47 -0.87
N GLN A 68 10.40 -2.88 0.09
CA GLN A 68 11.51 -3.82 -0.13
C GLN A 68 11.11 -5.15 -0.81
N LYS A 69 9.84 -5.55 -0.74
CA LYS A 69 9.33 -6.80 -1.32
C LYS A 69 8.78 -6.66 -2.74
N GLY A 70 8.67 -5.43 -3.28
CA GLY A 70 8.18 -5.17 -4.63
C GLY A 70 7.01 -4.19 -4.68
N VAL A 71 6.18 -4.36 -5.72
CA VAL A 71 5.00 -3.53 -6.00
C VAL A 71 3.73 -4.31 -5.65
N HIS A 72 2.93 -3.77 -4.74
CA HIS A 72 1.73 -4.40 -4.21
C HIS A 72 0.50 -3.62 -4.66
N LEU A 73 -0.53 -4.31 -5.10
CA LEU A 73 -1.82 -3.71 -5.50
C LEU A 73 -2.86 -4.02 -4.42
N TYR A 74 -3.46 -2.97 -3.88
CA TYR A 74 -4.59 -3.07 -2.96
C TYR A 74 -5.83 -2.44 -3.57
N ASP A 75 -6.99 -2.98 -3.21
CA ASP A 75 -8.26 -2.31 -3.44
C ASP A 75 -8.31 -1.01 -2.61
N ALA A 76 -8.56 0.13 -3.26
CA ALA A 76 -8.47 1.43 -2.60
C ALA A 76 -9.57 1.67 -1.55
N GLU A 77 -10.67 0.92 -1.57
CA GLU A 77 -11.76 1.07 -0.60
C GLU A 77 -11.56 0.10 0.57
N THR A 78 -11.54 -1.19 0.26
CA THR A 78 -11.51 -2.30 1.22
C THR A 78 -10.12 -2.52 1.83
N LYS A 79 -9.06 -1.97 1.22
CA LYS A 79 -7.65 -2.16 1.61
C LYS A 79 -7.18 -3.61 1.56
N LYS A 80 -7.90 -4.49 0.86
CA LYS A 80 -7.50 -5.88 0.65
C LYS A 80 -6.38 -5.96 -0.38
N LEU A 81 -5.37 -6.78 -0.10
CA LEU A 81 -4.31 -7.10 -1.06
C LEU A 81 -4.93 -7.88 -2.22
N ILE A 82 -4.69 -7.41 -3.45
CA ILE A 82 -5.13 -8.06 -4.68
C ILE A 82 -4.00 -8.94 -5.22
N THR A 83 -2.81 -8.37 -5.34
CA THR A 83 -1.63 -9.08 -5.84
C THR A 83 -0.34 -8.36 -5.43
N GLN A 84 0.77 -9.10 -5.48
CA GLN A 84 2.12 -8.61 -5.26
C GLN A 84 3.01 -9.02 -6.44
N TYR A 85 3.80 -8.06 -6.93
CA TYR A 85 4.82 -8.27 -7.94
C TYR A 85 6.21 -8.02 -7.34
N PRO A 86 6.95 -9.09 -7.00
CA PRO A 86 8.35 -8.97 -6.62
C PRO A 86 9.19 -8.30 -7.72
N PHE A 87 10.28 -7.60 -7.35
CA PHE A 87 11.07 -6.84 -8.33
C PHE A 87 11.68 -7.71 -9.44
N ASN A 88 12.01 -8.95 -9.16
CA ASN A 88 12.62 -9.87 -10.13
C ASN A 88 11.67 -10.31 -11.27
N VAL A 89 10.35 -10.09 -11.14
CA VAL A 89 9.38 -10.39 -12.21
C VAL A 89 8.95 -9.15 -12.99
N ILE A 90 9.39 -7.95 -12.59
CA ILE A 90 9.06 -6.71 -13.30
C ILE A 90 10.07 -6.54 -14.44
N CYS A 91 9.59 -6.62 -15.68
CA CYS A 91 10.45 -6.58 -16.87
C CYS A 91 10.76 -5.16 -17.32
N ASN A 92 9.79 -4.25 -17.22
CA ASN A 92 9.96 -2.86 -17.60
C ASN A 92 8.92 -1.97 -16.93
N TRP A 93 9.23 -0.68 -16.75
CA TRP A 93 8.29 0.34 -16.33
C TRP A 93 8.55 1.64 -17.08
N THR A 94 7.49 2.41 -17.30
CA THR A 94 7.55 3.76 -17.86
C THR A 94 6.58 4.66 -17.13
N SER A 95 6.85 5.95 -17.14
CA SER A 95 5.95 6.90 -16.50
C SER A 95 5.94 8.24 -17.20
N GLY A 96 4.79 8.91 -17.13
CA GLY A 96 4.61 10.27 -17.59
C GLY A 96 4.06 11.16 -16.49
N ASN A 97 3.64 12.37 -16.87
CA ASN A 97 3.02 13.32 -15.93
C ASN A 97 1.68 12.82 -15.37
N THR A 98 1.01 11.90 -16.07
CA THR A 98 -0.36 11.46 -15.76
C THR A 98 -0.51 9.94 -15.69
N TYR A 99 0.57 9.18 -15.87
CA TYR A 99 0.48 7.73 -15.89
C TYR A 99 1.75 7.06 -15.35
N PHE A 100 1.56 5.86 -14.83
CA PHE A 100 2.59 4.88 -14.56
C PHE A 100 2.21 3.58 -15.27
N ASN A 101 3.14 3.00 -16.01
CA ASN A 101 2.96 1.76 -16.74
C ASN A 101 4.03 0.76 -16.32
N MET A 102 3.63 -0.49 -16.08
CA MET A 102 4.53 -1.56 -15.68
C MET A 102 4.20 -2.84 -16.44
N THR A 103 5.22 -3.58 -16.85
CA THR A 103 5.07 -4.90 -17.48
C THR A 103 5.70 -5.95 -16.59
N VAL A 104 4.92 -6.98 -16.26
CA VAL A 104 5.34 -8.12 -15.43
C VAL A 104 5.51 -9.35 -16.32
N GLY A 105 6.68 -9.96 -16.28
CA GLY A 105 7.00 -11.15 -17.07
C GLY A 105 6.28 -12.39 -16.55
N ASN A 106 5.87 -13.27 -17.47
CA ASN A 106 5.38 -14.59 -17.12
C ASN A 106 6.57 -15.55 -17.11
N GLY A 107 7.09 -15.90 -15.92
CA GLY A 107 8.34 -16.64 -15.75
C GLY A 107 8.38 -18.06 -16.34
N LEU A 108 7.34 -18.51 -17.06
CA LEU A 108 7.25 -19.88 -17.57
C LEU A 108 6.90 -20.05 -19.05
N ARG A 109 6.42 -19.04 -19.78
CA ARG A 109 6.07 -19.20 -21.21
C ARG A 109 6.21 -17.85 -21.89
N GLY A 110 6.82 -17.79 -23.07
CA GLY A 110 7.02 -16.59 -23.89
C GLY A 110 5.74 -15.94 -24.43
N SER A 111 4.64 -15.97 -23.67
CA SER A 111 3.46 -15.13 -23.83
C SER A 111 3.75 -13.71 -23.32
N GLU A 112 3.15 -12.71 -23.97
CA GLU A 112 3.22 -11.31 -23.57
C GLU A 112 2.98 -11.14 -22.06
N GLY A 113 3.87 -10.39 -21.40
CA GLY A 113 3.77 -10.13 -19.95
C GLY A 113 2.52 -9.33 -19.60
N LYS A 114 2.04 -9.44 -18.35
CA LYS A 114 0.90 -8.64 -17.88
C LYS A 114 1.31 -7.17 -17.83
N LYS A 115 0.64 -6.34 -18.64
CA LYS A 115 0.81 -4.89 -18.63
C LYS A 115 -0.21 -4.25 -17.68
N LEU A 116 0.26 -3.33 -16.84
CA LEU A 116 -0.54 -2.53 -15.93
C LEU A 116 -0.37 -1.07 -16.30
N LEU A 117 -1.44 -0.45 -16.81
CA LEU A 117 -1.51 0.98 -17.05
C LEU A 117 -2.33 1.65 -15.95
N LEU A 118 -1.68 2.53 -15.20
CA LEU A 118 -2.24 3.19 -14.03
C LEU A 118 -2.22 4.71 -14.24
N ASP A 119 -3.37 5.35 -14.09
CA ASP A 119 -3.50 6.80 -14.13
C ASP A 119 -3.14 7.39 -12.77
N THR A 120 -2.16 8.29 -12.77
CA THR A 120 -1.70 8.97 -11.55
C THR A 120 -0.86 10.20 -11.86
N THR A 121 -0.99 11.25 -11.04
CA THR A 121 -0.16 12.47 -11.10
C THR A 121 1.00 12.45 -10.11
N MET A 122 1.11 11.40 -9.29
CA MET A 122 2.06 11.33 -8.17
C MET A 122 3.42 10.71 -8.53
N VAL A 123 3.64 10.37 -9.80
CA VAL A 123 4.86 9.68 -10.26
C VAL A 123 6.14 10.45 -9.91
N LYS A 124 6.13 11.79 -10.02
CA LYS A 124 7.32 12.63 -9.76
C LYS A 124 7.83 12.59 -8.31
N LYS A 125 7.10 11.94 -7.40
CA LYS A 125 7.48 11.77 -5.99
C LYS A 125 7.97 10.35 -5.67
N ALA A 126 7.96 9.45 -6.65
CA ALA A 126 8.04 8.00 -6.42
C ALA A 126 9.28 7.33 -7.02
N PHE A 127 9.85 7.91 -8.08
CA PHE A 127 10.91 7.34 -8.91
C PHE A 127 11.94 8.40 -9.27
#